data_AF-A0A538EEH3-F1
#
_entry.id   AF-A0A538EEH3-F1
#
_cell.length_a   1.000
_cell.length_b   1.000
_cell.length_c   1.000
_cell.angle_alpha   90.00
_cell.angle_beta   90.00
_cell.angle_gamma   90.00
#
_symmetry.space_group_name_H-M   'P 1'
#
loop_
_entity.id
_entity.type
_entity.pdbx_description
1 polymer ?
#
loop_
_entity_poly.entity_id
_entity_poly.type
_entity_poly.pdbx_seq_one_letter_code
_entity_poly.pdbx_strand_id
1 'polypeptide(L)'
;MQESFRDLDWVSAVPEHFLHVSAPPSAGEWSAVAPFTLTYRHVNCFHDAAIVEAHPEAGAPFPPPPFLPHLSIGYFRRAEGPDPLREALIPRRDVELGSGVVDEVLVCDVAIAKSRFFEPWLVVDRVRLGG
;
A
#
# COMPACT_ATOMS: atom_id res chain seq x y z
N MET A 1 7.14 11.56 4.27
CA MET A 1 5.68 11.64 3.96
C MET A 1 4.83 11.40 5.19
N GLN A 2 5.05 10.32 5.96
CA GLN A 2 4.27 10.07 7.18
C GLN A 2 4.42 11.14 8.27
N GLU A 3 5.51 11.92 8.24
CA GLU A 3 5.67 13.12 9.07
C GLU A 3 4.54 14.14 8.89
N SER A 4 3.88 14.18 7.72
CA SER A 4 2.71 15.03 7.48
C SER A 4 1.52 14.70 8.40
N PHE A 5 1.52 13.53 9.06
CA PHE A 5 0.50 13.14 10.02
C PHE A 5 0.85 13.46 11.47
N ARG A 6 2.02 14.05 11.75
CA ARG A 6 2.53 14.26 13.11
C ARG A 6 1.54 14.98 14.02
N ASP A 7 0.82 15.96 13.47
CA ASP A 7 -0.12 16.81 14.22
C ASP A 7 -1.58 16.35 14.09
N LEU A 8 -1.82 15.21 13.43
CA LEU A 8 -3.15 14.62 13.26
C LEU A 8 -3.31 13.42 14.20
N ASP A 9 -3.69 13.69 15.45
CA ASP A 9 -3.83 12.66 16.50
C ASP A 9 -4.86 11.57 16.17
N TRP A 10 -5.74 11.79 15.21
CA TRP A 10 -6.75 10.84 14.75
C TRP A 10 -6.29 9.99 13.57
N VAL A 11 -5.07 10.21 13.05
CA VAL A 11 -4.44 9.40 12.00
C VAL A 11 -3.34 8.54 12.62
N SER A 12 -3.40 7.23 12.43
CA SER A 12 -2.32 6.32 12.80
C SER A 12 -1.47 6.06 11.57
N ALA A 13 -0.22 6.55 11.56
CA ALA A 13 0.73 6.21 10.51
C ALA A 13 0.97 4.69 10.48
N VAL A 14 1.07 4.12 9.28
CA VAL A 14 1.44 2.72 9.10
C VAL A 14 2.94 2.56 9.38
N PRO A 15 3.38 1.65 10.26
CA PRO A 15 4.82 1.45 10.45
C PRO A 15 5.53 1.11 9.14
N GLU A 16 6.73 1.64 8.92
CA GLU A 16 7.44 1.51 7.62
C GLU A 16 7.62 0.06 7.17
N HIS A 17 7.89 -0.86 8.10
CA HIS A 17 8.05 -2.29 7.81
C HIS A 17 6.73 -3.02 7.49
N PHE A 18 5.59 -2.35 7.62
CA PHE A 18 4.27 -2.82 7.19
C PHE A 18 3.76 -2.11 5.93
N LEU A 19 4.56 -1.26 5.30
CA LEU A 19 4.21 -0.69 4.01
C LEU A 19 4.24 -1.80 2.94
N HIS A 20 3.11 -2.04 2.28
CA HIS A 20 2.96 -3.03 1.23
C HIS A 20 1.87 -2.63 0.23
N VAL A 21 1.96 -3.16 -0.99
CA VAL A 21 0.88 -3.12 -1.99
C VAL A 21 0.27 -4.50 -2.05
N SER A 22 -1.04 -4.60 -1.80
CA SER A 22 -1.76 -5.86 -1.95
C SER A 22 -1.92 -6.19 -3.44
N ALA A 23 -1.67 -7.44 -3.82
CA ALA A 23 -1.76 -7.89 -5.20
C ALA A 23 -2.58 -9.19 -5.30
N PRO A 24 -3.61 -9.25 -6.17
CA PRO A 24 -4.20 -10.51 -6.63
C PRO A 24 -3.40 -11.00 -7.86
N PRO A 25 -3.28 -12.31 -8.15
CA PRO A 25 -4.07 -13.46 -7.70
C PRO A 25 -3.24 -14.49 -6.90
N SER A 26 -3.57 -15.78 -6.97
CA SER A 26 -3.03 -16.84 -6.09
C SER A 26 -1.51 -17.01 -6.23
N ALA A 27 -0.83 -17.45 -5.16
CA ALA A 27 0.64 -17.56 -5.09
C ALA A 27 1.29 -18.26 -6.31
N GLY A 28 0.64 -19.29 -6.84
CA GLY A 28 1.18 -20.08 -7.96
C GLY A 28 1.19 -19.37 -9.31
N GLU A 29 0.43 -18.29 -9.49
CA GLU A 29 0.38 -17.55 -10.76
C GLU A 29 1.55 -16.56 -10.88
N TRP A 30 2.14 -16.16 -9.75
CA TRP A 30 3.21 -15.16 -9.70
C TRP A 30 4.56 -15.67 -10.21
N SER A 31 4.87 -16.97 -10.08
CA SER A 31 6.18 -17.49 -10.49
C SER A 31 6.46 -17.35 -11.98
N ALA A 32 5.42 -17.33 -12.81
CA ALA A 32 5.52 -17.18 -14.27
C ALA A 32 5.50 -15.71 -14.74
N VAL A 33 5.29 -14.76 -13.83
CA VAL A 33 5.29 -13.33 -14.14
C VAL A 33 6.73 -12.82 -14.17
N ALA A 34 7.10 -12.05 -15.18
CA ALA A 34 8.40 -11.38 -15.22
C ALA A 34 8.46 -10.22 -14.19
N PRO A 35 9.63 -9.90 -13.62
CA PRO A 35 9.79 -8.69 -12.80
C PRO A 35 9.30 -7.44 -13.52
N PHE A 36 8.67 -6.53 -12.78
CA PHE A 36 8.03 -5.32 -13.33
C PHE A 36 8.21 -4.13 -12.39
N THR A 37 8.01 -2.91 -12.88
CA THR A 37 8.16 -1.68 -12.08
C THR A 37 6.83 -1.19 -11.52
N LEU A 38 6.85 -0.74 -10.27
CA LEU A 38 5.79 0.10 -9.67
C LEU A 38 6.32 1.52 -9.48
N THR A 39 5.53 2.52 -9.91
CA THR A 39 5.76 3.93 -9.60
C THR A 39 4.75 4.41 -8.57
N TYR A 40 5.25 5.02 -7.49
CA TYR A 40 4.43 5.54 -6.40
C TYR A 40 4.21 7.04 -6.57
N ARG A 41 2.97 7.44 -6.79
CA ARG A 41 2.57 8.85 -6.92
C ARG A 41 1.12 9.00 -6.49
N HIS A 42 0.61 10.22 -6.47
CA HIS A 42 -0.78 10.51 -6.14
C HIS A 42 -1.16 10.10 -4.72
N VAL A 43 -1.05 11.06 -3.80
CA VAL A 43 -1.56 10.88 -2.45
C VAL A 43 -3.06 11.17 -2.43
N ASN A 44 -3.84 10.22 -1.92
CA ASN A 44 -5.30 10.30 -1.87
C ASN A 44 -5.87 9.64 -0.60
N CYS A 45 -7.19 9.68 -0.44
CA CYS A 45 -7.91 8.97 0.61
C CYS A 45 -8.79 7.89 -0.01
N PHE A 46 -8.78 6.69 0.57
CA PHE A 46 -9.64 5.58 0.16
C PHE A 46 -10.19 4.91 1.42
N HIS A 47 -11.52 4.89 1.55
CA HIS A 47 -12.23 4.48 2.76
C HIS A 47 -11.70 5.17 4.02
N ASP A 48 -11.10 4.42 4.93
CA ASP A 48 -10.57 4.83 6.22
C ASP A 48 -9.05 5.01 6.22
N ALA A 49 -8.43 5.16 5.04
CA ALA A 49 -6.99 5.30 4.90
C ALA A 49 -6.58 6.49 4.03
N ALA A 50 -5.45 7.10 4.39
CA ALA A 50 -4.61 7.85 3.46
C ALA A 50 -3.72 6.86 2.70
N ILE A 51 -3.62 7.04 1.39
CA ILE A 51 -2.94 6.12 0.49
C ILE A 51 -2.01 6.85 -0.48
N VAL A 52 -1.07 6.11 -1.05
CA VAL A 52 -0.33 6.47 -2.26
C VAL A 52 -0.74 5.49 -3.35
N GLU A 53 -1.10 5.99 -4.53
CA GLU A 53 -1.38 5.12 -5.67
C GLU A 53 -0.08 4.45 -6.15
N ALA A 54 -0.15 3.12 -6.35
CA ALA A 54 0.92 2.35 -6.96
C ALA A 54 0.54 2.12 -8.43
N HIS A 55 1.34 2.66 -9.34
CA HIS A 55 1.11 2.56 -10.77
C HIS A 55 2.04 1.51 -11.36
N PRO A 56 1.54 0.30 -11.67
CA PRO A 56 2.31 -0.68 -12.41
C PRO A 56 2.61 -0.20 -13.82
N GLU A 57 3.76 -0.62 -14.35
CA GLU A 57 4.03 -0.54 -15.77
C GLU A 57 3.00 -1.32 -16.61
N ALA A 58 2.92 -1.00 -17.90
CA ALA A 58 1.97 -1.64 -18.80
C ALA A 58 2.22 -3.16 -18.90
N GLY A 59 1.18 -3.96 -18.68
CA GLY A 59 1.26 -5.43 -18.76
C GLY A 59 1.54 -6.13 -17.44
N ALA A 60 1.75 -5.40 -16.33
CA ALA A 60 1.83 -6.01 -15.02
C ALA A 60 0.50 -6.73 -14.66
N PRO A 61 0.55 -7.80 -13.85
CA PRO A 61 -0.60 -8.70 -13.62
C PRO A 61 -1.60 -8.15 -12.58
N PHE A 62 -1.80 -6.83 -12.54
CA PHE A 62 -2.83 -6.22 -11.72
C PHE A 62 -4.18 -6.22 -12.47
N PRO A 63 -5.31 -6.47 -11.78
CA PRO A 63 -6.62 -6.37 -12.39
C PRO A 63 -6.89 -4.96 -12.90
N PRO A 64 -7.75 -4.81 -13.94
CA PRO A 64 -8.20 -3.50 -14.36
C PRO A 64 -9.07 -2.82 -13.28
N PRO A 65 -9.39 -1.52 -13.44
CA PRO A 65 -10.38 -0.84 -12.61
C PRO A 65 -11.66 -1.68 -12.45
N PRO A 66 -12.27 -1.70 -11.25
CA PRO A 66 -12.07 -0.76 -10.14
C PRO A 66 -10.94 -1.10 -9.17
N PHE A 67 -10.09 -2.09 -9.47
CA PHE A 67 -8.94 -2.38 -8.62
C PHE A 67 -7.94 -1.21 -8.65
N LEU A 68 -7.60 -0.69 -7.46
CA LEU A 68 -6.62 0.39 -7.30
C LEU A 68 -5.44 -0.16 -6.47
N PRO A 69 -4.30 -0.49 -7.10
CA PRO A 69 -3.10 -0.83 -6.35
C PRO A 69 -2.63 0.40 -5.58
N HIS A 70 -2.39 0.23 -4.28
CA HIS A 70 -2.03 1.35 -3.42
C HIS A 70 -1.21 0.91 -2.21
N LEU A 71 -0.49 1.86 -1.65
CA LEU A 71 0.22 1.78 -0.39
C LEU A 71 -0.58 2.52 0.69
N SER A 72 -1.10 1.83 1.69
CA SER A 72 -1.69 2.50 2.86
C SER A 72 -0.59 3.12 3.70
N ILE A 73 -0.67 4.43 3.93
CA ILE A 73 0.35 5.20 4.66
C ILE A 73 -0.12 5.66 6.03
N GLY A 74 -1.44 5.67 6.27
CA GLY A 74 -2.06 5.92 7.56
C GLY A 74 -3.54 5.56 7.57
N TYR A 75 -4.06 5.16 8.73
CA TYR A 75 -5.46 4.82 8.96
C TYR A 75 -6.15 5.81 9.91
N PHE A 76 -7.40 6.13 9.63
CA PHE A 76 -8.21 7.05 10.43
C PHE A 76 -8.81 6.30 11.62
N ARG A 77 -8.54 6.77 12.84
CA ARG A 77 -8.99 6.14 14.09
C ARG A 77 -10.39 6.59 14.50
N ARG A 78 -10.82 7.75 14.03
CA ARG A 78 -12.14 8.34 14.26
C ARG A 78 -12.49 9.29 13.11
N ALA A 79 -13.77 9.60 12.96
CA ALA A 79 -14.23 10.59 12.00
C ALA A 79 -13.88 12.00 12.48
N GLU A 80 -13.27 12.79 11.61
CA GLU A 80 -12.90 14.20 11.83
C GLU A 80 -13.19 15.02 10.57
N GLY A 81 -13.14 16.34 10.70
CA GLY A 81 -13.27 17.24 9.55
C GLY A 81 -12.17 16.99 8.50
N PRO A 82 -12.46 17.13 7.20
CA PRO A 82 -11.51 16.79 6.14
C PRO A 82 -10.39 17.82 5.96
N ASP A 83 -10.57 19.06 6.43
CA ASP A 83 -9.67 20.18 6.10
C ASP A 83 -8.25 19.99 6.64
N PRO A 84 -8.00 19.61 7.90
CA PRO A 84 -6.64 19.38 8.40
C PRO A 84 -5.90 18.26 7.63
N LEU A 85 -6.61 17.20 7.27
CA LEU A 85 -6.03 16.13 6.45
C LEU A 85 -5.73 16.61 5.03
N ARG A 86 -6.65 17.38 4.43
CA ARG A 86 -6.45 17.97 3.11
C ARG A 86 -5.22 18.87 3.10
N GLU A 87 -5.07 19.75 4.09
CA GLU A 87 -3.90 20.62 4.23
C GLU A 87 -2.59 19.82 4.36
N ALA A 88 -2.59 18.73 5.13
CA ALA A 88 -1.44 17.86 5.29
C ALA A 88 -1.06 17.10 3.99
N LEU A 89 -2.05 16.72 3.17
CA LEU A 89 -1.85 15.88 2.00
C LEU A 89 -1.67 16.65 0.68
N ILE A 90 -2.29 17.83 0.52
CA ILE A 90 -2.20 18.65 -0.70
C ILE A 90 -0.75 18.83 -1.19
N PRO A 91 0.24 19.15 -0.35
CA PRO A 91 1.62 19.35 -0.80
C PRO A 91 2.27 18.10 -1.39
N ARG A 92 1.68 16.93 -1.15
CA ARG A 92 2.17 15.63 -1.60
C ARG A 92 1.31 15.02 -2.70
N ARG A 93 0.18 15.64 -3.04
CA ARG A 93 -0.82 15.08 -3.96
C ARG A 93 -0.20 14.72 -5.30
N ASP A 94 0.49 15.65 -5.95
CA ASP A 94 0.99 15.44 -7.32
C ASP A 94 2.50 15.12 -7.36
N VAL A 95 3.03 14.61 -6.25
CA VAL A 95 4.46 14.28 -6.13
C VAL A 95 4.67 12.81 -6.50
N GLU A 96 5.65 12.57 -7.38
CA GLU A 96 6.23 11.24 -7.55
C GLU A 96 7.17 10.96 -6.39
N LEU A 97 6.91 9.89 -5.66
CA LEU A 97 7.61 9.53 -4.43
C LEU A 97 8.75 8.56 -4.68
N GLY A 98 8.74 7.91 -5.84
CA GLY A 98 9.77 7.01 -6.32
C GLY A 98 9.20 5.83 -7.08
N SER A 99 10.09 4.94 -7.49
CA SER A 99 9.75 3.68 -8.15
C SER A 99 10.58 2.55 -7.60
N GLY A 100 10.11 1.32 -7.81
CA GLY A 100 10.82 0.11 -7.41
C GLY A 100 10.50 -1.04 -8.36
N VAL A 101 11.50 -1.89 -8.58
CA VAL A 101 11.31 -3.17 -9.27
C VAL A 101 10.69 -4.16 -8.28
N VAL A 102 9.61 -4.80 -8.71
CA VAL A 102 9.01 -5.94 -8.04
C VAL A 102 9.65 -7.19 -8.63
N ASP A 103 10.39 -7.92 -7.81
CA ASP A 103 11.04 -9.19 -8.15
C ASP A 103 10.63 -10.35 -7.22
N GLU A 104 9.89 -10.04 -6.15
CA GLU A 104 9.38 -10.99 -5.16
C GLU A 104 7.96 -10.60 -4.73
N VAL A 105 7.11 -11.61 -4.56
CA VAL A 105 5.79 -11.49 -3.94
C VAL A 105 5.76 -12.32 -2.66
N LEU A 106 5.34 -11.69 -1.57
CA LEU A 106 5.16 -12.36 -0.29
C LEU A 106 3.73 -12.89 -0.19
N VAL A 107 3.61 -14.18 0.13
CA VAL A 107 2.31 -14.78 0.47
C VAL A 107 2.15 -14.67 1.97
N CYS A 108 1.08 -14.00 2.40
CA CYS A 108 0.87 -13.63 3.78
C CYS A 108 -0.45 -14.19 4.31
N ASP A 109 -0.41 -14.86 5.46
CA ASP A 109 -1.59 -15.18 6.24
C ASP A 109 -1.94 -13.97 7.12
N VAL A 110 -3.13 -13.40 6.88
CA VAL A 110 -3.65 -12.26 7.65
C VAL A 110 -4.60 -12.80 8.72
N ALA A 111 -4.26 -12.56 9.99
CA ALA A 111 -5.11 -12.97 11.10
C ALA A 111 -6.39 -12.12 11.12
N ILE A 112 -7.56 -12.75 10.88
CA ILE A 112 -8.87 -12.07 10.91
C ILE A 112 -9.16 -11.49 12.32
N ALA A 113 -8.62 -12.12 13.36
CA ALA A 113 -8.69 -11.58 14.72
C ALA A 113 -7.53 -10.59 14.96
N LYS A 114 -7.87 -9.33 15.29
CA LYS A 114 -6.94 -8.25 15.70
C LYS A 114 -6.19 -8.54 17.02
N SER A 115 -5.97 -9.80 17.38
CA SER A 115 -5.39 -10.22 18.66
C SER A 115 -3.85 -10.22 18.66
N ARG A 116 -3.19 -10.07 17.50
CA ARG A 116 -1.74 -9.97 17.41
C ARG A 116 -1.35 -8.51 17.15
N PHE A 117 -1.07 -7.78 18.23
CA PHE A 117 -0.73 -6.35 18.20
C PHE A 117 0.59 -6.02 17.48
N PHE A 118 1.42 -7.01 17.13
CA PHE A 118 2.75 -6.81 16.51
C PHE A 118 2.99 -7.65 15.25
N GLU A 119 2.02 -8.45 14.81
CA GLU A 119 2.14 -9.33 13.62
C GLU A 119 0.83 -9.22 12.82
N PRO A 120 0.64 -8.16 12.02
CA PRO A 120 -0.58 -8.00 11.22
C PRO A 120 -0.74 -9.13 10.19
N TRP A 121 0.36 -9.76 9.80
CA TRP A 121 0.39 -10.96 8.96
C TRP A 121 1.63 -11.81 9.22
N LEU A 122 1.55 -13.09 8.83
CA LEU A 122 2.67 -14.03 8.80
C LEU A 122 3.03 -14.32 7.35
N VAL A 123 4.31 -14.16 6.99
CA VAL A 123 4.79 -14.60 5.67
C VAL A 123 4.83 -16.12 5.66
N VAL A 124 4.01 -16.73 4.81
CA VAL A 124 3.91 -18.20 4.66
C VAL A 124 4.63 -18.72 3.42
N ASP A 125 4.87 -17.86 2.43
CA ASP A 125 5.66 -18.21 1.24
C ASP A 125 6.28 -16.95 0.60
N ARG A 126 7.26 -17.16 -0.28
CA ARG A 126 7.93 -16.12 -1.08
C ARG A 126 8.08 -16.60 -2.51
N VAL A 127 7.48 -15.88 -3.45
CA VAL A 127 7.52 -16.22 -4.87
C VAL A 127 8.42 -15.22 -5.58
N ARG A 128 9.55 -15.69 -6.11
CA ARG A 128 10.38 -14.88 -7.01
C ARG A 128 9.77 -14.84 -8.41
N LEU A 129 9.79 -13.65 -9.01
CA LEU A 129 9.29 -13.41 -10.36
C LEU A 129 10.36 -13.80 -11.40
N GLY A 130 9.91 -14.32 -12.54
CA GLY A 130 10.77 -14.71 -13.66
C GLY A 130 11.65 -15.94 -13.41
N GLY A 131 11.17 -16.86 -12.57
CA GLY A 131 11.85 -18.14 -12.29
C GLY A 131 12.04 -19.03 -13.51
#